data_AF-A0A166A4I9-F1
#
_entry.id   AF-A0A166A4I9-F1
#
_cell.length_a   1.000
_cell.length_b   1.000
_cell.length_c   1.000
_cell.angle_alpha   90.00
_cell.angle_beta   90.00
_cell.angle_gamma   90.00
#
_symmetry.space_group_name_H-M   'P 1'
#
loop_
_entity.id
_entity.type
_entity.pdbx_description
1 polymer ?
#
loop_
_entity_poly.entity_id
_entity_poly.type
_entity_poly.pdbx_seq_one_letter_code
_entity_poly.pdbx_strand_id
1 'polypeptide(L)'
;MSATFSQSPTSMRGPYDPPPQNPEQQNGRKYSEKPHRKKRQDDQNKDDDKQRKKAREDLVQSWMDRLQLISVITTFFAATNAQLLSITTPTDSAPGSASLQLSNATLAASLVLESFSAVVSFLGAFVLVRYKVKEATKEEAQEEAQRNGRDTWTADPHLEQEFWGVVPARRRKDKEPPVILLERAHTISIASASAGFVAGAIGTVAYVWAMQPSSVNITTSATLGVCLVLGAGVWFWPHPKE
;
A
#
# COMPACT_ATOMS: atom_id res chain seq x y z
N MET A 1 -52.23 -43.55 27.72
CA MET A 1 -51.53 -43.33 29.01
C MET A 1 -51.10 -41.87 29.00
N SER A 2 -51.99 -40.93 29.30
CA SER A 2 -52.26 -40.31 30.63
C SER A 2 -51.03 -39.54 31.15
N ALA A 3 -51.03 -38.29 31.63
CA ALA A 3 -51.93 -37.12 31.68
C ALA A 3 -51.00 -35.94 32.15
N THR A 4 -50.92 -34.79 31.47
CA THR A 4 -51.51 -33.47 31.78
C THR A 4 -51.36 -32.89 33.21
N PHE A 5 -51.03 -31.58 33.24
CA PHE A 5 -51.46 -30.50 34.18
C PHE A 5 -50.50 -30.13 35.34
N SER A 6 -50.29 -28.89 35.81
CA SER A 6 -50.43 -27.48 35.37
C SER A 6 -50.14 -26.57 36.59
N GLN A 7 -49.90 -25.28 36.34
CA GLN A 7 -50.13 -24.08 37.18
C GLN A 7 -49.09 -23.59 38.22
N SER A 8 -48.56 -22.38 37.93
CA SER A 8 -48.14 -21.30 38.85
C SER A 8 -49.37 -20.70 39.60
N PRO A 9 -49.28 -19.85 40.67
CA PRO A 9 -48.68 -18.49 40.61
C PRO A 9 -48.11 -17.85 41.92
N THR A 10 -47.39 -16.76 41.69
CA THR A 10 -47.05 -15.53 42.46
C THR A 10 -47.54 -15.32 43.91
N SER A 11 -46.65 -14.83 44.79
CA SER A 11 -47.00 -14.00 45.96
C SER A 11 -45.94 -12.91 46.24
N MET A 12 -46.43 -11.68 46.45
CA MET A 12 -45.73 -10.41 46.70
C MET A 12 -45.56 -10.08 48.20
N ARG A 13 -44.63 -9.13 48.49
CA ARG A 13 -44.37 -8.29 49.70
C ARG A 13 -43.02 -8.60 50.38
N GLY A 14 -42.18 -7.64 50.75
CA GLY A 14 -42.31 -6.18 50.79
C GLY A 14 -40.96 -5.49 51.12
N PRO A 15 -40.95 -4.14 51.23
CA PRO A 15 -39.76 -3.29 51.18
C PRO A 15 -39.32 -2.75 52.56
N TYR A 16 -38.00 -2.58 52.73
CA TYR A 16 -37.26 -2.05 53.90
C TYR A 16 -37.11 -2.96 55.12
N ASP A 17 -35.85 -3.36 55.39
CA ASP A 17 -35.16 -3.15 56.67
C ASP A 17 -33.65 -3.45 56.50
N PRO A 18 -32.72 -2.51 56.79
CA PRO A 18 -31.30 -2.81 56.89
C PRO A 18 -30.90 -3.10 58.35
N PRO A 19 -30.07 -4.13 58.62
CA PRO A 19 -29.35 -4.24 59.89
C PRO A 19 -27.91 -3.69 59.78
N PRO A 20 -27.27 -3.39 60.92
CA PRO A 20 -26.43 -2.21 61.09
C PRO A 20 -24.97 -2.37 60.66
N GLN A 21 -24.36 -1.24 60.29
CA GLN A 21 -22.91 -1.08 60.29
C GLN A 21 -22.37 -1.25 61.72
N ASN A 22 -21.44 -2.18 61.90
CA ASN A 22 -20.55 -2.17 63.05
C ASN A 22 -19.16 -1.75 62.57
N PRO A 23 -18.55 -0.70 63.16
CA PRO A 23 -17.21 -0.26 62.82
C PRO A 23 -16.17 -1.16 63.50
N GLU A 24 -14.95 -1.13 62.97
CA GLU A 24 -13.75 -1.74 63.57
C GLU A 24 -13.63 -3.27 63.52
N GLN A 25 -13.11 -3.77 62.39
CA GLN A 25 -11.92 -4.63 62.46
C GLN A 25 -10.90 -4.16 61.42
N GLN A 26 -10.00 -3.29 61.89
CA GLN A 26 -8.66 -3.14 61.33
C GLN A 26 -7.97 -4.51 61.35
N ASN A 27 -7.57 -5.05 60.20
CA ASN A 27 -6.20 -5.57 60.08
C ASN A 27 -5.79 -5.87 58.61
N GLY A 28 -4.78 -5.13 58.15
CA GLY A 28 -3.57 -5.82 57.69
C GLY A 28 -3.55 -6.47 56.30
N ARG A 29 -4.18 -5.89 55.27
CA ARG A 29 -3.71 -6.13 53.89
C ARG A 29 -3.02 -4.89 53.35
N LYS A 30 -1.70 -4.84 53.60
CA LYS A 30 -0.75 -4.11 52.75
C LYS A 30 -0.96 -4.60 51.32
N TYR A 31 -1.82 -3.92 50.57
CA TYR A 31 -1.74 -3.99 49.13
C TYR A 31 -0.38 -3.40 48.78
N SER A 32 0.54 -4.28 48.40
CA SER A 32 1.72 -3.91 47.62
C SER A 32 1.18 -3.33 46.32
N GLU A 33 0.91 -2.04 46.35
CA GLU A 33 0.74 -1.22 45.16
C GLU A 33 2.11 -1.23 44.48
N LYS A 34 2.27 -2.17 43.54
CA LYS A 34 3.41 -2.15 42.63
C LYS A 34 3.43 -0.76 42.01
N PRO A 35 4.56 -0.02 42.04
CA PRO A 35 4.60 1.28 41.41
C PRO A 35 4.26 1.07 39.93
N HIS A 36 3.10 1.59 39.51
CA HIS A 36 2.84 1.82 38.11
C HIS A 36 3.87 2.86 37.66
N ARG A 37 5.04 2.36 37.24
CA ARG A 37 6.07 3.18 36.60
C ARG A 37 5.46 3.70 35.32
N LYS A 38 4.88 4.91 35.44
CA LYS A 38 4.38 5.75 34.37
C LYS A 38 5.53 5.88 33.36
N LYS A 39 5.56 5.03 32.33
CA LYS A 39 6.35 5.31 31.13
C LYS A 39 5.87 6.69 30.69
N ARG A 40 6.78 7.67 30.66
CA ARG A 40 6.42 9.05 30.35
C ARG A 40 5.88 9.06 28.93
N GLN A 41 4.82 9.82 28.72
CA GLN A 41 4.18 10.04 27.41
C GLN A 41 5.21 10.40 26.32
N ASP A 42 6.33 11.01 26.70
CA ASP A 42 7.46 11.34 25.83
C ASP A 42 8.22 10.12 25.31
N ASP A 43 8.39 9.07 26.11
CA ASP A 43 9.05 7.83 25.67
C ASP A 43 8.15 7.06 24.69
N GLN A 44 6.83 7.07 24.92
CA GLN A 44 5.84 6.50 23.99
C GLN A 44 5.80 7.27 22.67
N ASN A 45 5.75 8.61 22.71
CA ASN A 45 5.80 9.43 21.51
C ASN A 45 7.08 9.19 20.69
N LYS A 46 8.23 9.03 21.36
CA LYS A 46 9.50 8.70 20.68
C LYS A 46 9.49 7.31 20.03
N ASP A 47 8.91 6.31 20.69
CA ASP A 47 8.79 4.96 20.14
C ASP A 47 7.80 4.95 18.94
N ASP A 48 6.69 5.68 19.03
CA ASP A 48 5.71 5.84 17.95
C ASP A 48 6.29 6.56 16.72
N ASP A 49 7.09 7.60 16.93
CA ASP A 49 7.75 8.34 15.85
C ASP A 49 8.79 7.46 15.12
N LYS A 50 9.53 6.62 15.85
CA LYS A 50 10.45 5.62 15.26
C LYS A 50 9.69 4.57 14.45
N GLN A 51 8.56 4.07 14.95
CA GLN A 51 7.73 3.12 14.21
C GLN A 51 7.15 3.73 12.94
N ARG A 52 6.70 4.99 12.99
CA ARG A 52 6.22 5.72 11.80
C ARG A 52 7.30 5.91 10.75
N LYS A 53 8.53 6.24 11.17
CA LYS A 53 9.68 6.37 10.28
C LYS A 53 10.01 5.04 9.62
N LYS A 54 10.12 3.96 10.39
CA LYS A 54 10.38 2.62 9.86
C LYS A 54 9.30 2.17 8.87
N ALA A 55 8.02 2.34 9.22
CA ALA A 55 6.92 2.01 8.32
C ALA A 55 6.99 2.80 7.01
N ARG A 56 7.34 4.09 7.07
CA ARG A 56 7.54 4.92 5.86
C ARG A 56 8.74 4.46 5.03
N GLU A 57 9.84 4.09 5.67
CA GLU A 57 11.02 3.59 4.99
C GLU A 57 10.76 2.26 4.27
N ASP A 58 10.13 1.32 4.96
CA ASP A 58 9.73 0.02 4.41
C ASP A 58 8.74 0.19 3.25
N LEU A 59 7.77 1.09 3.37
CA LEU A 59 6.83 1.41 2.28
C LEU A 59 7.56 1.95 1.06
N VAL A 60 8.45 2.94 1.22
CA VAL A 60 9.22 3.50 0.10
C VAL A 60 10.13 2.45 -0.53
N GLN A 61 10.78 1.61 0.27
CA GLN A 61 11.68 0.58 -0.22
C GLN A 61 10.92 -0.48 -1.04
N SER A 62 9.81 -0.99 -0.49
CA SER A 62 8.91 -1.90 -1.22
C SER A 62 8.38 -1.26 -2.50
N TRP A 63 8.12 0.05 -2.47
CA TRP A 63 7.67 0.79 -3.62
C TRP A 63 8.72 0.94 -4.72
N MET A 64 9.97 1.26 -4.37
CA MET A 64 11.05 1.33 -5.37
C MET A 64 11.29 0.00 -6.05
N ASP A 65 11.28 -1.10 -5.27
CA ASP A 65 11.43 -2.46 -5.80
C ASP A 65 10.30 -2.81 -6.78
N ARG A 66 9.04 -2.51 -6.41
CA ARG A 66 7.86 -2.72 -7.27
C ARG A 66 7.88 -1.85 -8.52
N LEU A 67 8.25 -0.58 -8.41
CA LEU A 67 8.34 0.33 -9.56
C LEU A 67 9.42 -0.10 -10.55
N GLN A 68 10.57 -0.54 -10.04
CA GLN A 68 11.65 -1.07 -10.86
C GLN A 68 11.20 -2.34 -11.59
N LEU A 69 10.54 -3.26 -10.89
CA LEU A 69 9.97 -4.47 -11.48
C LEU A 69 8.96 -4.16 -12.58
N ILE A 70 8.00 -3.27 -12.31
CA ILE A 70 6.97 -2.87 -13.29
C ILE A 70 7.61 -2.22 -14.51
N SER A 71 8.57 -1.31 -14.33
CA SER A 71 9.25 -0.66 -15.45
C SER A 71 9.99 -1.66 -16.32
N VAL A 72 10.74 -2.60 -15.74
CA VAL A 72 11.50 -3.61 -16.51
C VAL A 72 10.56 -4.51 -17.30
N ILE A 73 9.51 -5.04 -16.66
CA ILE A 73 8.52 -5.90 -17.31
C ILE A 73 7.81 -5.15 -18.45
N THR A 74 7.39 -3.93 -18.18
CA THR A 74 6.66 -3.11 -19.15
C THR A 74 7.53 -2.74 -20.35
N THR A 75 8.80 -2.41 -20.14
CA THR A 75 9.73 -2.14 -21.23
C THR A 75 10.06 -3.40 -22.05
N PHE A 76 10.15 -4.57 -21.41
CA PHE A 76 10.30 -5.83 -22.13
C PHE A 76 9.12 -6.08 -23.08
N PHE A 77 7.89 -5.94 -22.58
CA PHE A 77 6.70 -6.10 -23.43
C PHE A 77 6.62 -5.04 -24.53
N ALA A 78 6.98 -3.79 -24.22
CA ALA A 78 7.04 -2.74 -25.23
C ALA A 78 8.04 -3.10 -26.35
N ALA A 79 9.21 -3.63 -26.00
CA ALA A 79 10.21 -4.08 -26.98
C ALA A 79 9.68 -5.25 -27.83
N THR A 80 9.02 -6.24 -27.22
CA THR A 80 8.39 -7.36 -27.95
C THR A 80 7.28 -6.86 -28.88
N ASN A 81 6.42 -5.96 -28.40
CA ASN A 81 5.33 -5.37 -29.17
C ASN A 81 5.85 -4.53 -30.34
N ALA A 82 6.96 -3.81 -30.18
CA ALA A 82 7.60 -3.07 -31.26
C ALA A 82 8.21 -3.99 -32.33
N GLN A 83 8.85 -5.09 -31.92
CA GLN A 83 9.36 -6.10 -32.86
C GLN A 83 8.23 -6.78 -33.65
N LEU A 84 7.12 -7.11 -32.98
CA LEU A 84 5.92 -7.63 -33.63
C LEU A 84 5.36 -6.62 -34.63
N LEU A 85 5.19 -5.35 -34.25
CA LEU A 85 4.73 -4.30 -35.17
C LEU A 85 5.59 -4.17 -36.42
N SER A 86 6.92 -4.26 -36.25
CA SER A 86 7.86 -4.19 -37.37
C SER A 86 7.60 -5.28 -38.43
N ILE A 87 7.18 -6.48 -38.01
CA ILE A 87 6.88 -7.60 -38.92
C ILE A 87 5.43 -7.63 -39.42
N THR A 88 4.49 -7.01 -38.71
CA THR A 88 3.06 -7.03 -39.04
C THR A 88 2.60 -5.82 -39.85
N THR A 89 3.40 -4.75 -39.91
CA THR A 89 3.07 -3.54 -40.67
C THR A 89 3.10 -3.84 -42.17
N PRO A 90 2.03 -3.52 -42.94
CA PRO A 90 1.98 -3.82 -44.37
C PRO A 90 2.99 -2.96 -45.13
N THR A 91 3.70 -3.54 -46.09
CA THR A 91 4.64 -2.83 -46.97
C THR A 91 3.95 -2.17 -48.17
N ASP A 92 2.76 -2.65 -48.54
CA ASP A 92 2.03 -2.21 -49.73
C ASP A 92 0.76 -1.42 -49.37
N SER A 93 0.38 -0.47 -50.22
CA SER A 93 -0.79 0.41 -50.05
C SER A 93 -2.15 -0.29 -50.17
N ALA A 94 -2.18 -1.61 -50.34
CA ALA A 94 -3.41 -2.38 -50.45
C ALA A 94 -4.07 -2.55 -49.06
N PRO A 95 -5.40 -2.44 -48.94
CA PRO A 95 -6.08 -2.68 -47.68
C PRO A 95 -5.88 -4.15 -47.26
N GLY A 96 -5.02 -4.38 -46.26
CA GLY A 96 -4.76 -5.70 -45.69
C GLY A 96 -6.01 -6.29 -45.03
N SER A 97 -5.97 -7.59 -44.69
CA SER A 97 -7.10 -8.26 -44.03
C SER A 97 -7.51 -7.56 -42.73
N ALA A 98 -8.80 -7.59 -42.40
CA ALA A 98 -9.33 -6.95 -41.19
C ALA A 98 -8.59 -7.43 -39.92
N SER A 99 -8.21 -8.71 -39.86
CA SER A 99 -7.44 -9.29 -38.76
C SER A 99 -6.02 -8.70 -38.65
N LEU A 100 -5.36 -8.40 -39.78
CA LEU A 100 -4.05 -7.78 -39.79
C LEU A 100 -4.11 -6.30 -39.37
N GLN A 101 -5.12 -5.57 -39.83
CA GLN A 101 -5.35 -4.18 -39.39
C GLN A 101 -5.66 -4.12 -37.88
N LEU A 102 -6.48 -5.05 -37.40
CA LEU A 102 -6.77 -5.20 -35.97
C LEU A 102 -5.50 -5.50 -35.17
N SER A 103 -4.66 -6.44 -35.65
CA SER A 103 -3.36 -6.75 -35.04
C SER A 103 -2.50 -5.49 -34.92
N ASN A 104 -2.32 -4.75 -36.01
CA ASN A 104 -1.47 -3.55 -36.02
C ASN A 104 -2.00 -2.47 -35.09
N ALA A 105 -3.31 -2.22 -35.10
CA ALA A 105 -3.93 -1.23 -34.22
C ALA A 105 -3.80 -1.62 -32.74
N THR A 106 -4.02 -2.89 -32.40
CA THR A 106 -3.99 -3.37 -31.01
C THR A 106 -2.58 -3.51 -30.46
N LEU A 107 -1.61 -3.95 -31.27
CA LEU A 107 -0.19 -3.94 -30.88
C LEU A 107 0.33 -2.50 -30.70
N ALA A 108 -0.06 -1.56 -31.56
CA ALA A 108 0.29 -0.15 -31.40
C ALA A 108 -0.33 0.45 -30.13
N ALA A 109 -1.60 0.15 -29.85
CA ALA A 109 -2.26 0.58 -28.62
C ALA A 109 -1.60 -0.01 -27.37
N SER A 110 -1.26 -1.31 -27.40
CA SER A 110 -0.53 -2.01 -26.34
C SER A 110 0.79 -1.31 -26.02
N LEU A 111 1.58 -1.03 -27.06
CA LEU A 111 2.86 -0.34 -26.95
C LEU A 111 2.73 1.04 -26.28
N VAL A 112 1.69 1.81 -26.63
CA VAL A 112 1.43 3.13 -26.04
C VAL A 112 1.06 3.01 -24.56
N LEU A 113 0.18 2.07 -24.21
CA LEU A 113 -0.26 1.85 -22.83
C LEU A 113 0.87 1.37 -21.92
N GLU A 114 1.74 0.49 -22.43
CA GLU A 114 2.94 0.04 -21.73
C GLU A 114 3.95 1.18 -21.56
N SER A 115 4.24 1.93 -22.63
CA SER A 115 5.14 3.08 -22.55
C SER A 115 4.65 4.12 -21.53
N PHE A 116 3.34 4.39 -21.51
CA PHE A 116 2.72 5.27 -20.51
C PHE A 116 2.89 4.75 -19.08
N SER A 117 2.65 3.45 -18.86
CA SER A 117 2.83 2.82 -17.54
C SER A 117 4.27 2.95 -17.03
N ALA A 118 5.25 2.70 -17.90
CA ALA A 118 6.67 2.84 -17.57
C ALA A 118 7.03 4.28 -17.19
N VAL A 119 6.54 5.28 -17.94
CA VAL A 119 6.76 6.70 -17.61
C VAL A 119 6.13 7.08 -16.27
N VAL A 120 4.90 6.64 -16.00
CA VAL A 120 4.22 6.90 -14.71
C VAL A 120 4.98 6.25 -13.55
N SER A 121 5.46 5.02 -13.73
CA SER A 121 6.29 4.32 -12.74
C SER A 121 7.61 5.06 -12.47
N PHE A 122 8.26 5.55 -13.52
CA PHE A 122 9.51 6.30 -13.41
C PHE A 122 9.32 7.66 -12.71
N LEU A 123 8.24 8.38 -13.02
CA LEU A 123 7.90 9.63 -12.32
C LEU A 123 7.58 9.38 -10.84
N GLY A 124 6.89 8.29 -10.51
CA GLY A 124 6.64 7.87 -9.13
C GLY A 124 7.93 7.66 -8.34
N ALA A 125 8.93 7.01 -8.94
CA ALA A 125 10.24 6.79 -8.33
C ALA A 125 10.97 8.11 -8.02
N PHE A 126 10.94 9.08 -8.94
CA PHE A 126 11.56 10.39 -8.68
C PHE A 126 10.90 11.16 -7.55
N VAL A 127 9.57 11.10 -7.43
CA VAL A 127 8.85 11.75 -6.33
C VAL A 127 9.25 11.13 -4.98
N LEU A 128 9.40 9.80 -4.94
CA LEU A 128 9.87 9.06 -3.77
C LEU A 128 11.31 9.42 -3.38
N VAL A 129 12.22 9.48 -4.34
CA VAL A 129 13.62 9.89 -4.10
C VAL A 129 13.68 11.32 -3.58
N ARG A 130 12.95 12.26 -4.20
CA ARG A 130 12.87 13.65 -3.73
C ARG A 130 12.29 13.76 -2.33
N TYR A 131 11.35 12.88 -1.99
CA TYR A 131 10.79 12.83 -0.66
C TYR A 131 11.80 12.33 0.38
N LYS A 132 12.54 11.25 0.08
CA LYS A 132 13.63 10.74 0.92
C LYS A 132 14.71 11.78 1.18
N VAL A 133 15.15 12.49 0.14
CA VAL A 133 16.14 13.58 0.29
C VAL A 133 15.59 14.70 1.18
N LYS A 134 14.34 15.13 0.97
CA LYS A 134 13.71 16.17 1.82
C LYS A 134 13.49 15.73 3.25
N GLU A 135 13.29 14.43 3.49
CA GLU A 135 13.17 13.86 4.82
C GLU A 135 14.54 13.83 5.52
N ALA A 136 15.57 13.31 4.85
CA ALA A 136 16.93 13.27 5.38
C ALA A 136 17.45 14.68 5.76
N THR A 137 17.29 15.67 4.88
CA THR A 137 17.70 17.06 5.18
C THR A 137 16.95 17.67 6.37
N LYS A 138 15.70 17.26 6.62
CA LYS A 138 14.95 17.75 7.78
C LYS A 138 15.46 17.14 9.08
N GLU A 139 15.85 15.87 9.05
CA GLU A 139 16.40 15.18 10.21
C GLU A 139 17.78 15.75 10.58
N GLU A 140 18.64 15.97 9.59
CA GLU A 140 19.94 16.64 9.78
C GLU A 140 19.78 18.03 10.40
N ALA A 141 18.85 18.85 9.88
CA ALA A 141 18.59 20.19 10.44
C ALA A 141 18.02 20.16 11.88
N GLN A 142 17.26 19.11 12.24
CA GLN A 142 16.75 18.93 13.61
C GLN A 142 17.86 18.48 14.57
N GLU A 143 18.74 17.59 14.12
CA GLU A 143 19.90 17.15 14.89
C GLU A 143 20.90 18.29 15.10
N GLU A 144 21.15 19.10 14.07
CA GLU A 144 21.98 20.31 14.16
C GLU A 144 21.39 21.33 15.14
N ALA A 145 20.08 21.59 15.10
CA ALA A 145 19.42 22.48 16.05
C ALA A 145 19.50 21.95 17.50
N GLN A 146 19.36 20.64 17.71
CA GLN A 146 19.53 20.02 19.02
C GLN A 146 20.97 20.00 19.51
N ARG A 147 21.94 19.89 18.61
CA ARG A 147 23.36 19.95 18.94
C ARG A 147 23.76 21.37 19.31
N ASN A 148 23.39 22.35 18.49
CA ASN A 148 23.69 23.76 18.72
C ASN A 148 23.03 24.29 20.01
N GLY A 149 21.83 23.81 20.35
CA GLY A 149 21.19 24.09 21.64
C GLY A 149 21.80 23.39 22.85
N ARG A 150 22.58 22.32 22.65
CA ARG A 150 23.36 21.65 23.71
C ARG A 150 24.70 22.31 23.93
N ASP A 151 25.34 22.79 22.87
CA ASP A 151 26.64 23.44 22.95
C ASP A 151 26.53 24.81 23.66
N THR A 152 25.39 25.50 23.55
CA THR A 152 25.06 26.70 24.36
C THR A 152 24.72 26.41 25.82
N TRP A 153 24.34 25.18 26.17
CA TRP A 153 23.96 24.76 27.53
C TRP A 153 25.16 24.61 28.49
N THR A 154 26.36 24.45 27.93
CA THR A 154 27.61 24.35 28.71
C THR A 154 28.23 25.70 29.08
N ALA A 155 27.65 26.83 28.65
CA ALA A 155 28.26 28.13 28.85
C ALA A 155 27.86 28.86 30.15
N ASP A 156 26.67 28.67 30.73
CA ASP A 156 26.32 29.31 32.03
C ASP A 156 25.05 28.69 32.69
N PRO A 157 25.13 28.15 33.92
CA PRO A 157 24.03 27.43 34.56
C PRO A 157 22.96 28.29 35.28
N HIS A 158 23.00 29.64 35.21
CA HIS A 158 22.11 30.49 36.01
C HIS A 158 21.00 31.23 35.23
N LEU A 159 20.81 30.97 33.93
CA LEU A 159 19.77 31.67 33.12
C LEU A 159 18.62 30.76 32.64
N GLU A 160 18.53 29.53 33.13
CA GLU A 160 17.61 28.50 32.62
C GLU A 160 16.12 28.65 33.02
N GLN A 161 15.75 29.59 33.89
CA GLN A 161 14.35 29.66 34.36
C GLN A 161 13.40 30.48 33.48
N GLU A 162 13.90 31.31 32.54
CA GLU A 162 13.02 32.17 31.73
C GLU A 162 12.88 31.76 30.24
N PHE A 163 13.68 30.82 29.73
CA PHE A 163 13.80 30.61 28.28
C PHE A 163 13.06 29.40 27.70
N TRP A 164 12.26 28.67 28.49
CA TRP A 164 11.46 27.55 27.95
C TRP A 164 10.16 28.00 27.24
N GLY A 165 9.93 29.31 27.12
CA GLY A 165 8.90 29.88 26.27
C GLY A 165 9.46 30.24 24.89
N VAL A 166 8.84 29.72 23.83
CA VAL A 166 9.05 30.09 22.40
C VAL A 166 10.16 29.31 21.67
N VAL A 167 9.95 27.99 21.55
CA VAL A 167 9.96 27.44 20.18
C VAL A 167 8.50 27.27 19.81
N PRO A 168 7.93 28.08 18.91
CA PRO A 168 6.63 27.75 18.37
C PRO A 168 6.86 26.43 17.63
N ALA A 169 6.30 25.36 18.18
CA ALA A 169 5.97 24.16 17.44
C ALA A 169 5.21 24.64 16.20
N ARG A 170 5.96 24.90 15.13
CA ARG A 170 5.44 25.43 13.89
C ARG A 170 4.59 24.29 13.36
N ARG A 171 3.32 24.41 13.72
CA ARG A 171 2.13 23.71 13.24
C ARG A 171 2.55 22.60 12.28
N ARG A 172 2.53 21.37 12.80
CA ARG A 172 2.39 20.15 12.02
C ARG A 172 1.27 20.44 10.99
N LYS A 173 1.64 20.93 9.81
CA LYS A 173 0.83 20.70 8.63
C LYS A 173 1.27 19.31 8.28
N ASP A 174 0.46 18.37 8.73
CA ASP A 174 0.47 16.98 8.35
C ASP A 174 0.45 16.97 6.82
N LYS A 175 1.65 17.04 6.23
CA LYS A 175 1.85 16.58 4.88
C LYS A 175 1.71 15.09 5.03
N GLU A 176 0.46 14.63 4.91
CA GLU A 176 0.16 13.25 4.55
C GLU A 176 1.26 12.82 3.59
N PRO A 177 1.96 11.72 3.88
CA PRO A 177 3.05 11.32 3.01
C PRO A 177 2.48 11.24 1.59
N PRO A 178 3.27 11.50 0.54
CA PRO A 178 2.79 11.46 -0.85
C PRO A 178 2.30 10.07 -1.29
N VAL A 179 2.01 9.17 -0.35
CA VAL A 179 1.43 7.84 -0.51
C VAL A 179 0.09 7.88 -1.23
N ILE A 180 -0.73 8.94 -1.10
CA ILE A 180 -2.02 9.00 -1.81
C ILE A 180 -1.83 9.24 -3.31
N LEU A 181 -0.91 10.14 -3.67
CA LEU A 181 -0.53 10.37 -5.07
C LEU A 181 0.17 9.14 -5.65
N LEU A 182 1.02 8.52 -4.84
CA LEU A 182 1.77 7.32 -5.19
C LEU A 182 0.83 6.13 -5.38
N GLU A 183 -0.11 5.89 -4.48
CA GLU A 183 -1.15 4.85 -4.57
C GLU A 183 -2.00 5.01 -5.82
N ARG A 184 -2.42 6.24 -6.15
CA ARG A 184 -3.15 6.52 -7.40
C ARG A 184 -2.29 6.27 -8.63
N ALA A 185 -1.03 6.71 -8.63
CA ALA A 185 -0.11 6.46 -9.73
C ALA A 185 0.16 4.95 -9.93
N HIS A 186 0.29 4.20 -8.83
CA HIS A 186 0.38 2.73 -8.86
C HIS A 186 -0.82 2.12 -9.54
N THR A 187 -2.01 2.54 -9.11
CA THR A 187 -3.28 1.96 -9.54
C THR A 187 -3.48 2.22 -11.02
N ILE A 188 -3.17 3.43 -11.48
CA ILE A 188 -3.23 3.80 -12.89
C ILE A 188 -2.18 3.02 -13.69
N SER A 189 -0.95 2.86 -13.19
CA SER A 189 0.12 2.12 -13.86
C SER A 189 -0.19 0.63 -13.98
N ILE A 190 -0.72 0.00 -12.93
CA ILE A 190 -1.17 -1.40 -12.98
C ILE A 190 -2.34 -1.54 -13.94
N ALA A 191 -3.33 -0.64 -13.86
CA ALA A 191 -4.49 -0.67 -14.75
C ALA A 191 -4.05 -0.53 -16.22
N SER A 192 -3.18 0.43 -16.54
CA SER A 192 -2.71 0.64 -17.90
C SER A 192 -1.80 -0.49 -18.39
N ALA A 193 -0.96 -1.08 -17.52
CA ALA A 193 -0.16 -2.25 -17.87
C ALA A 193 -1.04 -3.47 -18.16
N SER A 194 -2.07 -3.71 -17.34
CA SER A 194 -3.01 -4.81 -17.57
C SER A 194 -3.82 -4.62 -18.87
N ALA A 195 -4.26 -3.38 -19.14
CA ALA A 195 -4.95 -3.05 -20.38
C ALA A 195 -4.03 -3.20 -21.61
N GLY A 196 -2.76 -2.79 -21.49
CA GLY A 196 -1.72 -3.00 -22.50
C GLY A 196 -1.54 -4.49 -22.80
N PHE A 197 -1.32 -5.30 -21.76
CA PHE A 197 -1.18 -6.75 -21.91
C PHE A 197 -2.37 -7.41 -22.63
N VAL A 198 -3.61 -7.03 -22.28
CA VAL A 198 -4.81 -7.53 -22.95
C VAL A 198 -4.84 -7.10 -24.41
N ALA A 199 -4.53 -5.83 -24.71
CA ALA A 199 -4.44 -5.35 -26.08
C ALA A 199 -3.36 -6.09 -26.89
N GLY A 200 -2.18 -6.33 -26.31
CA GLY A 200 -1.09 -7.09 -26.93
C GLY A 200 -1.45 -8.55 -27.17
N ALA A 201 -2.16 -9.18 -26.25
CA ALA A 201 -2.68 -10.54 -26.42
C ALA A 201 -3.70 -10.61 -27.57
N ILE A 202 -4.65 -9.67 -27.63
CA ILE A 202 -5.60 -9.56 -28.73
C ILE A 202 -4.87 -9.36 -30.06
N GLY A 203 -3.86 -8.48 -30.10
CA GLY A 203 -3.08 -8.22 -31.31
C GLY A 203 -2.30 -9.44 -31.78
N THR A 204 -1.66 -10.15 -30.87
CA THR A 204 -0.94 -11.40 -31.16
C THR A 204 -1.89 -12.48 -31.71
N VAL A 205 -3.07 -12.65 -31.10
CA VAL A 205 -4.07 -13.61 -31.59
C VAL A 205 -4.58 -13.19 -32.98
N ALA A 206 -4.90 -11.91 -33.18
CA ALA A 206 -5.34 -11.39 -34.46
C ALA A 206 -4.30 -11.60 -35.57
N TYR A 207 -3.01 -11.43 -35.24
CA TYR A 207 -1.90 -11.70 -36.15
C TYR A 207 -1.80 -13.17 -36.54
N VAL A 208 -1.82 -14.07 -35.54
CA VAL A 208 -1.74 -15.52 -35.75
C VAL A 208 -2.90 -15.97 -36.64
N TRP A 209 -4.11 -15.47 -36.37
CA TRP A 209 -5.29 -15.72 -37.19
C TRP A 209 -5.16 -15.23 -38.64
N ALA A 210 -4.39 -14.17 -38.88
CA ALA A 210 -4.17 -13.62 -40.22
C ALA A 210 -3.12 -14.39 -41.03
N MET A 211 -2.15 -15.05 -40.39
CA MET A 211 -0.99 -15.65 -41.07
C MET A 211 -0.90 -17.18 -41.02
N GLN A 212 -1.52 -17.85 -40.06
CA GLN A 212 -1.29 -19.29 -39.82
C GLN A 212 -2.47 -20.18 -40.22
N PRO A 213 -2.21 -21.46 -40.58
CA PRO A 213 -3.25 -22.45 -40.88
C PRO A 213 -4.12 -22.75 -39.65
N SER A 214 -5.38 -23.12 -39.88
CA SER A 214 -6.42 -23.18 -38.84
C SER A 214 -6.09 -24.06 -37.62
N SER A 215 -5.27 -25.10 -37.79
CA SER A 215 -4.83 -25.98 -36.69
C SER A 215 -3.95 -25.26 -35.66
N VAL A 216 -3.08 -24.35 -36.13
CA VAL A 216 -2.18 -23.57 -35.27
C VAL A 216 -2.99 -22.52 -34.51
N ASN A 217 -3.97 -21.87 -35.15
CA ASN A 217 -4.80 -20.84 -34.53
C ASN A 217 -5.58 -21.37 -33.31
N ILE A 218 -6.15 -22.57 -33.44
CA ILE A 218 -6.89 -23.22 -32.35
C ILE A 218 -5.97 -23.52 -31.17
N THR A 219 -4.80 -24.10 -31.45
CA THR A 219 -3.83 -24.48 -30.42
C THR A 219 -3.28 -23.26 -29.67
N THR A 220 -2.92 -22.21 -30.39
CA THR A 220 -2.42 -20.95 -29.81
C THR A 220 -3.48 -20.26 -28.96
N SER A 221 -4.73 -20.20 -29.45
CA SER A 221 -5.84 -19.58 -28.71
C SER A 221 -6.17 -20.38 -27.44
N ALA A 222 -6.15 -21.72 -27.51
CA ALA A 222 -6.36 -22.58 -26.34
C ALA A 222 -5.25 -22.41 -25.30
N THR A 223 -3.99 -22.38 -25.74
CA THR A 223 -2.83 -22.18 -24.84
C THR A 223 -2.90 -20.83 -24.14
N LEU A 224 -3.22 -19.76 -24.88
CA LEU A 224 -3.40 -18.42 -24.32
C LEU A 224 -4.56 -18.36 -23.32
N GLY A 225 -5.68 -19.03 -23.64
CA GLY A 225 -6.81 -19.18 -22.73
C GLY A 225 -6.43 -19.87 -21.42
N VAL A 226 -5.67 -20.97 -21.49
CA VAL A 226 -5.16 -21.67 -20.29
C VAL A 226 -4.27 -20.75 -19.46
N CYS A 227 -3.34 -20.01 -20.09
CA CYS A 227 -2.47 -19.07 -19.38
C CYS A 227 -3.27 -17.98 -18.65
N LEU A 228 -4.32 -17.43 -19.27
CA LEU A 228 -5.18 -16.41 -18.64
C LEU A 228 -5.99 -16.99 -17.48
N VAL A 229 -6.55 -18.19 -17.65
CA VAL A 229 -7.33 -18.88 -16.59
C VAL A 229 -6.43 -19.22 -15.40
N LEU A 230 -5.23 -19.74 -15.64
CA LEU A 230 -4.28 -20.01 -14.57
C LEU A 230 -3.85 -18.72 -13.87
N GLY A 231 -3.57 -17.65 -14.62
CA GLY A 231 -3.22 -16.33 -14.05
C GLY A 231 -4.35 -15.74 -13.20
N ALA A 232 -5.59 -15.80 -13.67
CA ALA A 232 -6.76 -15.38 -12.89
C ALA A 232 -6.97 -16.29 -11.66
N GLY A 233 -6.78 -17.60 -11.83
CA GLY A 233 -6.89 -18.58 -10.76
C GLY A 233 -5.95 -18.32 -9.59
N VAL A 234 -4.72 -17.85 -9.85
CA VAL A 234 -3.78 -17.43 -8.80
C VAL A 234 -4.32 -16.26 -7.98
N TRP A 235 -5.02 -15.32 -8.62
CA TRP A 235 -5.63 -14.17 -7.95
C TRP A 235 -6.83 -14.55 -7.07
N PHE A 236 -7.59 -15.55 -7.51
CA PHE A 236 -8.77 -16.04 -6.79
C PHE A 236 -8.46 -17.17 -5.81
N TRP A 237 -7.23 -17.69 -5.77
CA TRP A 237 -6.88 -18.77 -4.85
C TRP A 237 -6.86 -18.26 -3.41
N PRO A 238 -7.74 -18.73 -2.52
CA PRO A 238 -7.75 -18.29 -1.14
C PRO A 238 -6.47 -18.80 -0.46
N HIS A 239 -5.66 -17.87 0.05
CA HIS A 239 -4.52 -18.23 0.88
C HIS A 239 -5.03 -19.01 2.11
N PRO A 240 -4.51 -20.23 2.36
CA PRO A 240 -4.83 -20.94 3.59
C PRO A 240 -4.36 -20.10 4.78
N LYS A 241 -5.25 -19.92 5.76
CA LYS A 241 -4.91 -19.26 7.02
C LYS A 241 -4.07 -20.25 7.83
N GLU A 242 -2.77 -20.00 7.93
CA GLU A 242 -1.90 -20.61 8.94
C GLU A 242 -2.19 -20.04 10.32
#